data_AF-A0A2Z4NBX3-F1
#
_entry.id   AF-A0A2Z4NBX3-F1
#
_cell.length_a   1.000
_cell.length_b   1.000
_cell.length_c   1.000
_cell.angle_alpha   90.00
_cell.angle_beta   90.00
_cell.angle_gamma   90.00
#
_symmetry.space_group_name_H-M   'P 1'
#
loop_
_entity.id
_entity.type
_entity.pdbx_description
1 polymer ?
#
loop_
_entity_poly.entity_id
_entity_poly.type
_entity_poly.pdbx_seq_one_letter_code
_entity_poly.pdbx_strand_id
1 'polypeptide(L)'
;AFSLVVAVDERGGIGDGRSIPWNVPEDMKFFRDVTTKLRGKNVKPSPAKRNAVVMGRKTWDSIPPKFRPLPGRLNVVLSSTLTTQHLLDGLPDEEKRNLHADSIVAVNGGLEQALQLLASPNYTPSIETVYCIGGGSVYAEALRPPCVHLLQAIYRTTIRASESSCSVFFRVPESGTEAAAGIEWQRETISEELTSANGNETKYYFEKLIPRNREEEQYLSLVDRIIREGNVKHDRTGVGTLSIFGAQMRFSLRNNRLPLLTTKRVFWRGVCEELLWFLRGETYAKKLSDKGVHIWDDNGSRAFLDSRGLTEYEEMDLGPV
;
A
#
# COMPACT_ATOMS: atom_id res chain seq x y z
N ALA A 1 -6.28 -3.04 -4.20
CA ALA A 1 -5.14 -2.10 -4.37
C ALA A 1 -3.83 -2.90 -4.39
N PHE A 2 -2.80 -2.43 -5.09
CA PHE A 2 -1.52 -3.14 -5.21
C PHE A 2 -0.34 -2.16 -5.41
N SER A 3 0.89 -2.65 -5.34
CA SER A 3 2.13 -1.93 -5.66
C SER A 3 2.87 -2.63 -6.79
N LEU A 4 3.79 -1.94 -7.46
CA LEU A 4 4.61 -2.48 -8.55
C LEU A 4 6.08 -2.37 -8.17
N VAL A 5 6.88 -3.41 -8.46
CA VAL A 5 8.34 -3.40 -8.27
C VAL A 5 9.00 -3.78 -9.58
N VAL A 6 9.93 -2.96 -10.08
CA VAL A 6 10.59 -3.18 -11.37
C VAL A 6 12.04 -2.68 -11.35
N ALA A 7 12.92 -3.38 -12.06
CA ALA A 7 14.26 -2.92 -12.39
C ALA A 7 14.33 -2.57 -13.89
N VAL A 8 14.93 -1.43 -14.22
CA VAL A 8 15.09 -0.92 -15.58
C VAL A 8 16.54 -0.52 -15.86
N ASP A 9 16.93 -0.46 -17.13
CA ASP A 9 18.11 0.30 -17.54
C ASP A 9 17.82 1.81 -17.62
N GLU A 10 18.84 2.62 -17.89
CA GLU A 10 18.72 4.08 -18.04
C GLU A 10 17.77 4.53 -19.17
N ARG A 11 17.44 3.64 -20.12
CA ARG A 11 16.48 3.91 -21.21
C ARG A 11 15.07 3.38 -20.89
N GLY A 12 14.87 2.82 -19.70
CA GLY A 12 13.61 2.22 -19.25
C GLY A 12 13.42 0.78 -19.73
N GLY A 13 14.41 0.15 -20.34
CA GLY A 13 14.34 -1.24 -20.77
C GLY A 13 14.23 -2.19 -19.57
N ILE A 14 13.43 -3.26 -19.66
CA ILE A 14 13.29 -4.28 -18.58
C ILE A 14 13.84 -5.66 -18.98
N GLY A 15 14.40 -5.76 -20.18
CA GLY A 15 14.92 -7.01 -20.75
C GLY A 15 14.39 -7.30 -22.16
N ASP A 16 14.73 -8.48 -22.66
CA ASP A 16 14.38 -8.99 -23.99
C ASP A 16 13.04 -9.76 -24.01
N GLY A 17 12.36 -9.83 -22.85
CA GLY A 17 11.12 -10.57 -22.64
C GLY A 17 11.31 -11.99 -22.11
N ARG A 18 12.54 -12.46 -21.89
CA ARG A 18 12.86 -13.80 -21.36
C ARG A 18 13.86 -13.78 -20.20
N SER A 19 14.85 -12.89 -20.24
CA SER A 19 15.87 -12.79 -19.19
C SER A 19 16.05 -11.36 -18.69
N ILE A 20 16.57 -11.25 -17.47
CA ILE A 20 17.03 -9.98 -16.89
C ILE A 20 18.50 -9.80 -17.32
N PRO A 21 18.87 -8.71 -18.03
CA PRO A 21 20.22 -8.54 -18.57
C PRO A 21 21.30 -8.25 -17.53
N TRP A 22 20.90 -7.94 -16.30
CA TRP A 22 21.79 -7.50 -15.22
C TRP A 22 21.59 -8.33 -13.95
N ASN A 23 22.66 -8.40 -13.16
CA ASN A 23 22.65 -9.00 -11.83
C ASN A 23 23.27 -8.00 -10.83
N VAL A 24 22.38 -7.31 -10.10
CA VAL A 24 22.75 -6.35 -9.04
C VAL A 24 22.29 -6.96 -7.70
N PRO A 25 23.20 -7.47 -6.85
CA PRO A 25 22.84 -8.16 -5.61
C PRO A 25 21.98 -7.32 -4.65
N GLU A 26 22.23 -6.02 -4.61
CA GLU A 26 21.52 -5.07 -3.76
C GLU A 26 20.08 -4.86 -4.20
N ASP A 27 19.82 -4.83 -5.52
CA ASP A 27 18.47 -4.79 -6.09
C ASP A 27 17.69 -6.07 -5.76
N MET A 28 18.32 -7.23 -5.91
CA MET A 28 17.70 -8.51 -5.53
C MET A 28 17.38 -8.59 -4.03
N LYS A 29 18.26 -8.03 -3.18
CA LYS A 29 18.00 -7.90 -1.74
C LYS A 29 16.84 -6.94 -1.48
N PHE A 30 16.80 -5.79 -2.14
CA PHE A 30 15.72 -4.83 -2.03
C PHE A 30 14.38 -5.45 -2.43
N PHE A 31 14.31 -6.09 -3.60
CA PHE A 31 13.13 -6.82 -4.10
C PHE A 31 12.63 -7.86 -3.09
N ARG A 32 13.53 -8.69 -2.55
CA ARG A 32 13.17 -9.67 -1.53
C ARG A 32 12.60 -8.99 -0.29
N ASP A 33 13.29 -7.99 0.23
CA ASP A 33 12.93 -7.33 1.47
C ASP A 33 11.59 -6.58 1.35
N VAL A 34 11.37 -5.83 0.26
CA VAL A 34 10.12 -5.07 0.03
C VAL A 34 8.92 -5.98 -0.18
N THR A 35 9.08 -7.08 -0.92
CA THR A 35 7.95 -7.98 -1.21
C THR A 35 7.67 -8.96 -0.06
N THR A 36 8.63 -9.22 0.84
CA THR A 36 8.47 -10.21 1.92
C THR A 36 8.09 -9.58 3.27
N LYS A 37 8.63 -8.41 3.61
CA LYS A 37 8.39 -7.80 4.94
C LYS A 37 6.95 -7.29 5.06
N LEU A 38 6.38 -7.43 6.25
CA LEU A 38 5.09 -6.87 6.63
C LEU A 38 5.29 -5.54 7.36
N ARG A 39 4.23 -4.72 7.43
CA ARG A 39 4.20 -3.52 8.26
C ARG A 39 4.20 -3.91 9.75
N GLY A 40 4.88 -3.09 10.55
CA GLY A 40 5.12 -3.39 11.97
C GLY A 40 6.40 -4.20 12.15
N LYS A 41 7.24 -3.77 13.10
CA LYS A 41 8.49 -4.48 13.40
C LYS A 41 8.17 -5.88 13.95
N ASN A 42 9.01 -6.86 13.64
CA ASN A 42 8.99 -8.22 14.19
C ASN A 42 7.83 -9.13 13.77
N VAL A 43 7.01 -8.74 12.79
CA VAL A 43 5.98 -9.64 12.22
C VAL A 43 6.58 -10.43 11.06
N LYS A 44 6.61 -11.77 11.19
CA LYS A 44 7.06 -12.67 10.13
C LYS A 44 5.87 -13.13 9.25
N PRO A 45 6.07 -13.31 7.93
CA PRO A 45 5.01 -13.83 7.06
C PRO A 45 4.54 -15.23 7.48
N SER A 46 3.23 -15.44 7.41
CA SER A 46 2.54 -16.71 7.64
C SER A 46 1.39 -16.88 6.65
N PRO A 47 0.77 -18.06 6.53
CA PRO A 47 -0.43 -18.22 5.69
C PRO A 47 -1.57 -17.27 6.07
N ALA A 48 -1.72 -16.93 7.36
CA ALA A 48 -2.75 -16.01 7.85
C ALA A 48 -2.42 -14.53 7.59
N LYS A 49 -1.13 -14.17 7.50
CA LYS A 49 -0.68 -12.80 7.20
C LYS A 49 0.61 -12.81 6.39
N ARG A 50 0.53 -12.44 5.12
CA ARG A 50 1.69 -12.36 4.20
C ARG A 50 1.41 -11.37 3.07
N ASN A 51 2.41 -11.10 2.25
CA ASN A 51 2.22 -10.40 0.99
C ASN A 51 1.96 -11.40 -0.15
N ALA A 52 1.48 -10.89 -1.29
CA ALA A 52 1.37 -11.64 -2.54
C ALA A 52 2.24 -11.00 -3.62
N VAL A 53 2.78 -11.84 -4.51
CA VAL A 53 3.46 -11.41 -5.73
C VAL A 53 2.68 -11.92 -6.95
N VAL A 54 2.35 -11.01 -7.86
CA VAL A 54 1.64 -11.31 -9.12
C VAL A 54 2.64 -11.21 -10.25
N MET A 55 2.75 -12.29 -11.04
CA MET A 55 3.70 -12.36 -12.15
C MET A 55 3.13 -13.07 -13.37
N GLY A 56 3.62 -12.71 -14.55
CA GLY A 56 3.31 -13.44 -15.78
C GLY A 56 3.98 -14.81 -15.83
N ARG A 57 3.40 -15.77 -16.56
CA ARG A 57 3.96 -17.13 -16.73
C ARG A 57 5.44 -17.14 -17.13
N LYS A 58 5.87 -16.28 -18.07
CA LYS A 58 7.28 -16.22 -18.50
C LYS A 58 8.22 -15.78 -17.38
N THR A 59 7.76 -14.87 -16.51
CA THR A 59 8.50 -14.43 -15.33
C THR A 59 8.61 -15.56 -14.31
N TRP A 60 7.53 -16.33 -14.10
CA TRP A 60 7.56 -17.54 -13.28
C TRP A 60 8.59 -18.56 -13.80
N ASP A 61 8.58 -18.84 -15.11
CA ASP A 61 9.50 -19.79 -15.74
C ASP A 61 10.97 -19.35 -15.63
N SER A 62 11.25 -18.05 -15.63
CA SER A 62 12.61 -17.51 -15.46
C SER A 62 13.20 -17.72 -14.05
N ILE A 63 12.35 -18.02 -13.04
CA ILE A 63 12.83 -18.30 -11.69
C ILE A 63 13.45 -19.71 -11.69
N PRO A 64 14.70 -19.90 -11.23
CA PRO A 64 15.29 -21.23 -11.13
C PRO A 64 14.41 -22.18 -10.26
N PRO A 65 14.21 -23.46 -10.63
CA PRO A 65 13.33 -24.39 -9.88
C PRO A 65 13.62 -24.48 -8.37
N LYS A 66 14.89 -24.34 -7.98
CA LYS A 66 15.31 -24.29 -6.57
C LYS A 66 14.69 -23.13 -5.79
N PHE A 67 14.45 -21.99 -6.44
CA PHE A 67 13.88 -20.78 -5.85
C PHE A 67 12.39 -20.60 -6.14
N ARG A 68 11.74 -21.57 -6.81
CA ARG A 68 10.28 -21.60 -6.98
C ARG A 68 9.62 -22.38 -5.84
N PRO A 69 8.52 -21.88 -5.26
CA PRO A 69 8.01 -20.50 -5.35
C PRO A 69 8.87 -19.51 -4.55
N LEU A 70 8.64 -18.21 -4.73
CA LEU A 70 9.30 -17.20 -3.91
C LEU A 70 8.84 -17.32 -2.44
N PRO A 71 9.73 -17.62 -1.47
CA PRO A 71 9.33 -17.99 -0.12
C PRO A 71 8.72 -16.82 0.67
N GLY A 72 7.84 -17.14 1.63
CA GLY A 72 7.20 -16.17 2.52
C GLY A 72 6.10 -15.31 1.88
N ARG A 73 5.71 -15.62 0.64
CA ARG A 73 4.74 -14.86 -0.16
C ARG A 73 3.77 -15.81 -0.86
N LEU A 74 2.54 -15.36 -1.09
CA LEU A 74 1.65 -16.01 -2.05
C LEU A 74 2.12 -15.70 -3.47
N ASN A 75 2.35 -16.72 -4.29
CA ASN A 75 2.79 -16.58 -5.67
C ASN A 75 1.58 -16.75 -6.61
N VAL A 76 1.15 -15.66 -7.22
CA VAL A 76 0.04 -15.61 -8.17
C VAL A 76 0.61 -15.54 -9.58
N VAL A 77 0.33 -16.56 -10.39
CA VAL A 77 0.91 -16.69 -11.74
C VAL A 77 -0.19 -16.53 -12.78
N LEU A 78 -0.03 -15.53 -13.66
CA LEU A 78 -0.94 -15.27 -14.76
C LEU A 78 -0.60 -16.19 -15.93
N SER A 79 -1.52 -17.10 -16.27
CA SER A 79 -1.31 -18.08 -17.34
C SER A 79 -2.63 -18.52 -17.96
N SER A 80 -2.70 -18.52 -19.29
CA SER A 80 -3.86 -19.06 -20.03
C SER A 80 -3.78 -20.57 -20.28
N THR A 81 -2.64 -21.21 -19.97
CA THR A 81 -2.39 -22.63 -20.28
C THR A 81 -2.04 -23.47 -19.06
N LEU A 82 -1.52 -22.86 -17.99
CA LEU A 82 -1.09 -23.57 -16.78
C LEU A 82 -2.14 -23.38 -15.67
N THR A 83 -2.65 -24.48 -15.15
CA THR A 83 -3.48 -24.49 -13.93
C THR A 83 -2.56 -24.46 -12.70
N THR A 84 -3.13 -24.28 -11.51
CA THR A 84 -2.36 -24.39 -10.26
C THR A 84 -1.68 -25.75 -10.15
N GLN A 85 -2.36 -26.82 -10.56
CA GLN A 85 -1.77 -28.16 -10.58
C GLN A 85 -0.58 -28.24 -11.52
N HIS A 86 -0.69 -27.72 -12.75
CA HIS A 86 0.45 -27.69 -13.68
C HIS A 86 1.67 -26.93 -13.12
N LEU A 87 1.45 -25.86 -12.33
CA LEU A 87 2.55 -25.14 -11.68
C LEU A 87 3.21 -25.95 -10.56
N LEU A 88 2.42 -26.71 -9.80
CA LEU A 88 2.91 -27.63 -8.76
C LEU A 88 3.70 -28.77 -9.40
N ASP A 89 3.20 -29.37 -10.48
CA ASP A 89 3.86 -30.46 -11.21
C ASP A 89 5.26 -30.04 -11.72
N GLY A 90 5.48 -28.74 -11.94
CA GLY A 90 6.78 -28.17 -12.31
C GLY A 90 7.79 -28.03 -11.16
N LEU A 91 7.43 -28.37 -9.92
CA LEU A 91 8.34 -28.42 -8.77
C LEU A 91 9.05 -29.78 -8.70
N PRO A 92 10.33 -29.81 -8.26
CA PRO A 92 11.21 -30.96 -8.40
C PRO A 92 10.74 -32.26 -7.71
N ASP A 93 10.02 -32.17 -6.59
CA ASP A 93 9.67 -33.31 -5.75
C ASP A 93 8.30 -33.12 -5.05
N GLU A 94 7.69 -34.25 -4.65
CA GLU A 94 6.38 -34.31 -3.96
C GLU A 94 6.38 -33.51 -2.64
N GLU A 95 7.47 -33.58 -1.87
CA GLU A 95 7.57 -32.90 -0.57
C GLU A 95 7.45 -31.38 -0.76
N LYS A 96 8.16 -30.85 -1.74
CA LYS A 96 8.11 -29.43 -2.11
C LYS A 96 6.76 -29.02 -2.70
N ARG A 97 6.09 -29.91 -3.45
CA ARG A 97 4.72 -29.68 -3.94
C ARG A 97 3.74 -29.52 -2.78
N ASN A 98 3.75 -30.46 -1.83
CA ASN A 98 2.86 -30.45 -0.68
C ASN A 98 3.13 -29.26 0.24
N LEU A 99 4.40 -28.91 0.48
CA LEU A 99 4.80 -27.76 1.29
C LEU A 99 4.32 -26.41 0.71
N HIS A 100 4.17 -26.33 -0.61
CA HIS A 100 3.89 -25.07 -1.32
C HIS A 100 2.52 -25.00 -1.99
N ALA A 101 1.68 -26.03 -1.83
CA ALA A 101 0.33 -26.08 -2.39
C ALA A 101 -0.49 -24.81 -2.06
N ASP A 102 -0.46 -24.36 -0.80
CA ASP A 102 -1.18 -23.15 -0.35
C ASP A 102 -0.47 -21.83 -0.71
N SER A 103 0.70 -21.89 -1.32
CA SER A 103 1.55 -20.71 -1.63
C SER A 103 1.62 -20.40 -3.12
N ILE A 104 0.96 -21.18 -3.96
CA ILE A 104 0.94 -21.02 -5.42
C ILE A 104 -0.51 -21.02 -5.89
N VAL A 105 -0.86 -20.07 -6.77
CA VAL A 105 -2.16 -20.06 -7.45
C VAL A 105 -1.98 -19.57 -8.88
N ALA A 106 -2.56 -20.29 -9.84
CA ALA A 106 -2.65 -19.85 -11.22
C ALA A 106 -3.94 -19.06 -11.44
N VAL A 107 -3.87 -17.99 -12.24
CA VAL A 107 -5.04 -17.24 -12.70
C VAL A 107 -5.09 -17.29 -14.22
N ASN A 108 -6.20 -17.79 -14.75
CA ASN A 108 -6.50 -17.79 -16.17
C ASN A 108 -6.98 -16.39 -16.61
N GLY A 109 -6.05 -15.46 -16.77
CA GLY A 109 -6.35 -14.08 -17.12
C GLY A 109 -5.14 -13.15 -17.00
N GLY A 110 -5.41 -11.85 -17.09
CA GLY A 110 -4.46 -10.78 -16.87
C GLY A 110 -4.35 -10.37 -15.39
N LEU A 111 -3.69 -9.23 -15.17
CA LEU A 111 -3.56 -8.62 -13.85
C LEU A 111 -4.93 -8.30 -13.24
N GLU A 112 -5.89 -7.82 -14.03
CA GLU A 112 -7.22 -7.47 -13.54
C GLU A 112 -7.91 -8.67 -12.87
N GLN A 113 -7.90 -9.85 -13.50
CA GLN A 113 -8.51 -11.06 -12.92
C GLN A 113 -7.79 -11.50 -11.65
N ALA A 114 -6.46 -11.33 -11.57
CA ALA A 114 -5.73 -11.61 -10.34
C ALA A 114 -6.09 -10.63 -9.21
N LEU A 115 -6.30 -9.34 -9.52
CA LEU A 115 -6.76 -8.37 -8.53
C LEU A 115 -8.20 -8.67 -8.06
N GLN A 116 -9.06 -9.14 -8.95
CA GLN A 116 -10.42 -9.60 -8.60
C GLN A 116 -10.38 -10.82 -7.68
N LEU A 117 -9.54 -11.83 -7.99
CA LEU A 117 -9.33 -12.99 -7.12
C LEU A 117 -8.84 -12.55 -5.74
N LEU A 118 -7.82 -11.69 -5.68
CA LEU A 118 -7.21 -11.23 -4.43
C LEU A 118 -8.14 -10.32 -3.60
N ALA A 119 -9.20 -9.77 -4.21
CA ALA A 119 -10.23 -9.03 -3.50
C ALA A 119 -11.26 -9.94 -2.80
N SER A 120 -11.23 -11.26 -3.03
CA SER A 120 -12.15 -12.21 -2.39
C SER A 120 -11.85 -12.40 -0.89
N PRO A 121 -12.83 -12.87 -0.10
CA PRO A 121 -12.68 -13.06 1.35
C PRO A 121 -11.54 -13.99 1.77
N ASN A 122 -11.12 -14.91 0.90
CA ASN A 122 -10.01 -15.82 1.16
C ASN A 122 -8.66 -15.08 1.24
N TYR A 123 -8.53 -13.97 0.51
CA TYR A 123 -7.27 -13.22 0.38
C TYR A 123 -7.31 -11.83 1.00
N THR A 124 -8.48 -11.20 1.13
CA THR A 124 -8.62 -9.90 1.82
C THR A 124 -9.33 -10.10 3.15
N PRO A 125 -8.70 -9.78 4.32
CA PRO A 125 -7.48 -8.98 4.53
C PRO A 125 -6.20 -9.78 4.83
N SER A 126 -6.18 -11.09 4.56
CA SER A 126 -5.06 -11.99 4.88
C SER A 126 -3.78 -11.61 4.13
N ILE A 127 -3.90 -11.20 2.86
CA ILE A 127 -2.85 -10.57 2.08
C ILE A 127 -2.74 -9.10 2.47
N GLU A 128 -1.58 -8.70 3.00
CA GLU A 128 -1.36 -7.32 3.43
C GLU A 128 -1.07 -6.37 2.28
N THR A 129 -0.17 -6.77 1.38
CA THR A 129 0.21 -6.00 0.18
C THR A 129 0.34 -6.94 -1.00
N VAL A 130 -0.23 -6.54 -2.14
CA VAL A 130 -0.06 -7.21 -3.43
C VAL A 130 1.01 -6.49 -4.23
N TYR A 131 2.00 -7.22 -4.74
CA TYR A 131 3.08 -6.68 -5.56
C TYR A 131 3.02 -7.25 -6.98
N CYS A 132 2.85 -6.40 -7.99
CA CYS A 132 3.09 -6.75 -9.39
C CYS A 132 4.61 -6.74 -9.63
N ILE A 133 5.16 -7.87 -10.07
CA ILE A 133 6.60 -8.08 -10.24
C ILE A 133 6.99 -8.39 -11.69
N GLY A 134 6.09 -8.09 -12.63
CA GLY A 134 6.32 -8.20 -14.08
C GLY A 134 5.69 -9.45 -14.72
N GLY A 135 5.96 -9.74 -15.99
CA GLY A 135 6.82 -9.00 -16.91
C GLY A 135 6.12 -7.83 -17.63
N GLY A 136 6.66 -7.46 -18.79
CA GLY A 136 6.22 -6.28 -19.54
C GLY A 136 4.72 -6.20 -19.85
N SER A 137 4.08 -7.31 -20.22
CA SER A 137 2.64 -7.32 -20.47
C SER A 137 1.83 -7.01 -19.20
N VAL A 138 2.29 -7.51 -18.05
CA VAL A 138 1.66 -7.28 -16.74
C VAL A 138 1.86 -5.84 -16.28
N TYR A 139 3.06 -5.28 -16.52
CA TYR A 139 3.32 -3.86 -16.25
C TYR A 139 2.50 -2.94 -17.15
N ALA A 140 2.37 -3.27 -18.45
CA ALA A 140 1.56 -2.50 -19.38
C ALA A 140 0.07 -2.50 -18.99
N GLU A 141 -0.42 -3.60 -18.42
CA GLU A 141 -1.77 -3.68 -17.85
C GLU A 141 -1.88 -2.90 -16.53
N ALA A 142 -0.88 -2.99 -15.66
CA ALA A 142 -0.83 -2.25 -14.39
C ALA A 142 -0.85 -0.73 -14.56
N LEU A 143 -0.24 -0.21 -15.63
CA LEU A 143 -0.09 1.22 -15.89
C LEU A 143 -1.23 1.83 -16.71
N ARG A 144 -2.29 1.06 -17.03
CA ARG A 144 -3.48 1.57 -17.72
C ARG A 144 -4.77 1.30 -16.93
N PRO A 145 -5.86 2.02 -17.21
CA PRO A 145 -7.17 1.70 -16.65
C PRO A 145 -7.64 0.28 -17.02
N PRO A 146 -8.37 -0.42 -16.13
CA PRO A 146 -8.79 0.05 -14.80
C PRO A 146 -7.73 -0.14 -13.70
N CYS A 147 -6.72 -0.99 -13.92
CA CYS A 147 -5.76 -1.41 -12.88
C CYS A 147 -4.97 -0.24 -12.29
N VAL A 148 -4.57 0.75 -13.10
CA VAL A 148 -3.74 1.87 -12.64
C VAL A 148 -4.38 2.68 -11.51
N HIS A 149 -5.72 2.72 -11.42
CA HIS A 149 -6.42 3.40 -10.33
C HIS A 149 -6.32 2.68 -8.97
N LEU A 150 -5.90 1.42 -8.99
CA LEU A 150 -5.64 0.61 -7.79
C LEU A 150 -4.15 0.58 -7.41
N LEU A 151 -3.26 1.11 -8.25
CA LEU A 151 -1.81 1.12 -8.05
C LEU A 151 -1.42 2.20 -7.02
N GLN A 152 -0.90 1.77 -5.88
CA GLN A 152 -0.58 2.62 -4.74
C GLN A 152 0.84 3.19 -4.79
N ALA A 153 1.79 2.42 -5.34
CA ALA A 153 3.18 2.83 -5.43
C ALA A 153 3.92 2.04 -6.52
N ILE A 154 4.90 2.67 -7.13
CA ILE A 154 5.88 2.06 -8.03
C ILE A 154 7.25 2.15 -7.36
N TYR A 155 7.87 1.00 -7.12
CA TYR A 155 9.26 0.89 -6.70
C TYR A 155 10.10 0.58 -7.93
N ARG A 156 10.90 1.55 -8.36
CA ARG A 156 11.75 1.43 -9.55
C ARG A 156 13.21 1.42 -9.13
N THR A 157 13.96 0.43 -9.61
CA THR A 157 15.42 0.44 -9.59
C THR A 157 15.90 0.80 -10.98
N THR A 158 16.74 1.82 -11.12
CA THR A 158 17.39 2.16 -12.40
C THR A 158 18.84 1.71 -12.35
N ILE A 159 19.30 1.01 -13.38
CA ILE A 159 20.62 0.38 -13.47
C ILE A 159 21.36 0.92 -14.71
N ARG A 160 22.58 1.41 -14.53
CA ARG A 160 23.46 1.80 -15.64
C ARG A 160 24.07 0.56 -16.29
N ALA A 161 23.38 0.02 -17.29
CA ALA A 161 23.86 -1.10 -18.09
C ALA A 161 24.75 -0.60 -19.24
N SER A 162 25.95 -1.18 -19.38
CA SER A 162 26.94 -0.77 -20.40
C SER A 162 26.49 -1.10 -21.83
N GLU A 163 25.78 -2.20 -22.01
CA GLU A 163 25.12 -2.61 -23.26
C GLU A 163 23.80 -3.30 -22.90
N SER A 164 22.66 -2.65 -23.16
CA SER A 164 21.34 -3.27 -22.96
C SER A 164 20.59 -3.41 -24.29
N SER A 165 20.41 -4.66 -24.74
CA SER A 165 19.57 -5.03 -25.89
C SER A 165 18.11 -5.26 -25.47
N CYS A 166 17.58 -4.38 -24.63
CA CYS A 166 16.19 -4.47 -24.18
C CYS A 166 15.21 -4.22 -25.34
N SER A 167 14.18 -5.05 -25.44
CA SER A 167 13.10 -4.88 -26.42
C SER A 167 11.79 -4.41 -25.78
N VAL A 168 11.67 -4.56 -24.46
CA VAL A 168 10.49 -4.18 -23.70
C VAL A 168 10.86 -3.03 -22.76
N PHE A 169 10.04 -1.98 -22.75
CA PHE A 169 10.28 -0.76 -22.00
C PHE A 169 9.19 -0.52 -20.96
N PHE A 170 9.60 -0.08 -19.78
CA PHE A 170 8.75 0.40 -18.71
C PHE A 170 8.79 1.93 -18.68
N ARG A 171 7.63 2.56 -18.85
CA ARG A 171 7.48 4.01 -18.78
C ARG A 171 6.27 4.35 -17.94
N VAL A 172 6.48 5.19 -16.94
CA VAL A 172 5.39 5.73 -16.13
C VAL A 172 4.70 6.82 -16.94
N PRO A 173 3.36 6.81 -17.06
CA PRO A 173 2.64 7.86 -17.79
C PRO A 173 2.95 9.26 -17.25
N GLU A 174 3.23 10.20 -18.15
CA GLU A 174 3.52 11.59 -17.78
C GLU A 174 2.24 12.31 -17.34
N SER A 175 2.37 13.18 -16.33
CA SER A 175 1.25 13.97 -15.81
C SER A 175 0.60 14.81 -16.91
N GLY A 176 -0.74 14.84 -16.94
CA GLY A 176 -1.51 15.58 -17.94
C GLY A 176 -1.70 14.88 -19.29
N THR A 177 -1.04 13.74 -19.53
CA THR A 177 -1.26 12.94 -20.75
C THR A 177 -2.53 12.08 -20.64
N GLU A 178 -3.12 11.73 -21.79
CA GLU A 178 -4.26 10.79 -21.84
C GLU A 178 -3.91 9.44 -21.19
N ALA A 179 -2.68 8.96 -21.42
CA ALA A 179 -2.17 7.72 -20.85
C ALA A 179 -2.12 7.72 -19.32
N ALA A 180 -2.00 8.89 -18.68
CA ALA A 180 -1.97 9.01 -17.23
C ALA A 180 -3.35 8.91 -16.58
N ALA A 181 -4.44 8.98 -17.35
CA ALA A 181 -5.82 8.86 -16.85
C ALA A 181 -6.12 9.76 -15.62
N GLY A 182 -5.57 10.98 -15.63
CA GLY A 182 -5.71 11.96 -14.55
C GLY A 182 -4.84 11.70 -13.30
N ILE A 183 -3.97 10.69 -13.31
CA ILE A 183 -3.04 10.40 -12.22
C ILE A 183 -1.76 11.22 -12.39
N GLU A 184 -1.38 11.96 -11.36
CA GLU A 184 -0.10 12.66 -11.31
C GLU A 184 0.92 11.79 -10.53
N TRP A 185 1.82 11.12 -11.24
CA TRP A 185 2.90 10.36 -10.59
C TRP A 185 3.99 11.29 -10.09
N GLN A 186 4.35 11.16 -8.81
CA GLN A 186 5.42 11.94 -8.19
C GLN A 186 6.37 11.05 -7.38
N ARG A 187 7.62 11.49 -7.23
CA ARG A 187 8.61 10.84 -6.38
C ARG A 187 8.30 11.12 -4.91
N GLU A 188 8.07 10.08 -4.13
CA GLU A 188 8.10 10.16 -2.67
C GLU A 188 9.55 10.16 -2.19
N THR A 189 10.39 9.30 -2.77
CA THR A 189 11.81 9.18 -2.44
C THR A 189 12.64 8.86 -3.68
N ILE A 190 13.88 9.32 -3.70
CA ILE A 190 14.95 8.92 -4.61
C ILE A 190 16.22 8.71 -3.79
N SER A 191 16.93 7.60 -4.01
CA SER A 191 18.24 7.40 -3.38
C SER A 191 19.32 8.19 -4.12
N GLU A 192 20.44 8.42 -3.45
CA GLU A 192 21.68 8.77 -4.14
C GLU A 192 22.07 7.69 -5.17
N GLU A 193 22.97 8.04 -6.09
CA GLU A 193 23.59 7.05 -6.99
C GLU A 193 24.48 6.12 -6.15
N LEU A 194 24.23 4.81 -6.27
CA LEU A 194 24.92 3.75 -5.56
C LEU A 194 25.82 2.97 -6.52
N THR A 195 26.81 2.29 -5.95
CA THR A 195 27.73 1.40 -6.69
C THR A 195 27.53 -0.02 -6.19
N SER A 196 27.27 -0.95 -7.11
CA SER A 196 27.05 -2.36 -6.75
C SER A 196 28.38 -3.02 -6.38
N ALA A 197 28.35 -3.92 -5.40
CA ALA A 197 29.47 -4.79 -5.06
C ALA A 197 29.67 -5.95 -6.07
N ASN A 198 29.01 -5.88 -7.24
CA ASN A 198 29.27 -6.81 -8.33
C ASN A 198 30.62 -6.50 -9.02
N GLY A 199 31.10 -7.42 -9.85
CA GLY A 199 32.42 -7.29 -10.48
C GLY A 199 32.57 -6.11 -11.44
N ASN A 200 31.48 -5.43 -11.79
CA ASN A 200 31.45 -4.34 -12.77
C ASN A 200 31.21 -2.97 -12.13
N GLU A 201 31.14 -2.89 -10.80
CA GLU A 201 30.82 -1.66 -10.05
C GLU A 201 29.59 -0.93 -10.61
N THR A 202 28.56 -1.71 -10.99
CA THR A 202 27.40 -1.19 -11.70
C THR A 202 26.74 -0.06 -10.91
N LYS A 203 26.53 1.09 -11.54
CA LYS A 203 25.84 2.22 -10.92
C LYS A 203 24.33 1.99 -10.96
N TYR A 204 23.65 2.28 -9.86
CA TYR A 204 22.19 2.12 -9.75
C TYR A 204 21.59 3.07 -8.72
N TYR A 205 20.28 3.28 -8.76
CA TYR A 205 19.55 4.03 -7.74
C TYR A 205 18.11 3.53 -7.62
N PHE A 206 17.46 3.85 -6.49
CA PHE A 206 16.09 3.48 -6.20
C PHE A 206 15.16 4.69 -6.20
N GLU A 207 13.94 4.50 -6.67
CA GLU A 207 12.86 5.47 -6.61
C GLU A 207 11.58 4.81 -6.08
N LYS A 208 10.83 5.58 -5.29
CA LYS A 208 9.45 5.26 -4.95
C LYS A 208 8.56 6.35 -5.51
N LEU A 209 7.69 5.98 -6.44
CA LEU A 209 6.68 6.86 -7.02
C LEU A 209 5.32 6.55 -6.40
N ILE A 210 4.54 7.58 -6.15
CA ILE A 210 3.16 7.48 -5.64
C ILE A 210 2.23 8.36 -6.48
N PRO A 211 0.95 7.99 -6.62
CA PRO A 211 -0.04 8.90 -7.18
C PRO A 211 -0.25 10.05 -6.20
N ARG A 212 -0.14 11.30 -6.70
CA ARG A 212 -0.32 12.50 -5.88
C ARG A 212 -1.70 12.53 -5.23
N ASN A 213 -1.75 12.74 -3.92
CA ASN A 213 -3.00 12.77 -3.15
C ASN A 213 -3.51 14.19 -2.95
N ARG A 214 -4.16 14.74 -3.99
CA ARG A 214 -4.77 16.08 -3.94
C ARG A 214 -5.82 16.22 -2.85
N GLU A 215 -6.50 15.13 -2.48
CA GLU A 215 -7.53 15.18 -1.45
C GLU A 215 -6.94 15.45 -0.07
N GLU A 216 -5.81 14.80 0.28
CA GLU A 216 -5.09 15.04 1.53
C GLU A 216 -4.32 16.36 1.52
N GLU A 217 -3.82 16.82 0.35
CA GLU A 217 -3.19 18.14 0.22
C GLU A 217 -4.12 19.28 0.65
N GLN A 218 -5.45 19.16 0.48
CA GLN A 218 -6.41 20.16 1.01
C GLN A 218 -6.26 20.36 2.53
N TYR A 219 -6.13 19.26 3.28
CA TYR A 219 -5.92 19.30 4.73
C TYR A 219 -4.56 19.94 5.07
N LEU A 220 -3.50 19.52 4.38
CA LEU A 220 -2.15 20.04 4.63
C LEU A 220 -2.04 21.54 4.32
N SER A 221 -2.59 21.99 3.19
CA SER A 221 -2.61 23.41 2.82
C SER A 221 -3.47 24.24 3.77
N LEU A 222 -4.57 23.68 4.29
CA LEU A 222 -5.40 24.36 5.29
C LEU A 222 -4.64 24.53 6.62
N VAL A 223 -3.94 23.49 7.07
CA VAL A 223 -3.09 23.55 8.28
C VAL A 223 -1.95 24.56 8.11
N ASP A 224 -1.23 24.54 6.98
CA ASP A 224 -0.16 25.50 6.69
C ASP A 224 -0.68 26.94 6.72
N ARG A 225 -1.82 27.21 6.07
CA ARG A 225 -2.44 28.54 6.08
C ARG A 225 -2.84 29.00 7.47
N ILE A 226 -3.42 28.12 8.29
CA ILE A 226 -3.77 28.44 9.69
C ILE A 226 -2.52 28.81 10.49
N ILE A 227 -1.41 28.10 10.29
CA ILE A 227 -0.16 28.38 11.02
C ILE A 227 0.44 29.72 10.58
N ARG A 228 0.45 30.01 9.28
CA ARG A 228 1.13 31.18 8.71
C ARG A 228 0.32 32.47 8.83
N GLU A 229 -1.00 32.39 8.69
CA GLU A 229 -1.89 33.55 8.52
C GLU A 229 -3.06 33.55 9.52
N GLY A 230 -3.17 32.52 10.37
CA GLY A 230 -4.26 32.40 11.34
C GLY A 230 -4.23 33.48 12.43
N ASN A 231 -5.42 33.86 12.87
CA ASN A 231 -5.58 34.79 13.99
C ASN A 231 -5.26 34.07 15.30
N VAL A 232 -4.31 34.61 16.05
CA VAL A 232 -3.97 34.14 17.40
C VAL A 232 -5.11 34.48 18.35
N LYS A 233 -5.55 33.51 19.15
CA LYS A 233 -6.52 33.69 20.23
C LYS A 233 -6.06 32.91 21.45
N HIS A 234 -6.42 33.38 22.64
CA HIS A 234 -6.22 32.65 23.89
C HIS A 234 -7.57 32.49 24.57
N ASP A 235 -7.85 31.31 25.12
CA ASP A 235 -9.06 31.08 25.89
C ASP A 235 -8.87 31.37 27.40
N ARG A 236 -9.94 31.17 28.18
CA ARG A 236 -9.94 31.40 29.64
C ARG A 236 -8.97 30.49 30.42
N THR A 237 -8.52 29.39 29.82
CA THR A 237 -7.54 28.46 30.42
C THR A 237 -6.11 28.81 30.04
N GLY A 238 -5.90 29.83 29.20
CA GLY A 238 -4.61 30.25 28.69
C GLY A 238 -4.14 29.43 27.48
N VAL A 239 -4.98 28.53 26.96
CA VAL A 239 -4.64 27.74 25.77
C VAL A 239 -4.72 28.64 24.53
N GLY A 240 -3.60 28.73 23.83
CA GLY A 240 -3.47 29.47 22.58
C GLY A 240 -3.96 28.66 21.38
N THR A 241 -4.64 29.33 20.44
CA THR A 241 -5.08 28.76 19.16
C THR A 241 -4.75 29.70 18.01
N LEU A 242 -4.49 29.12 16.84
CA LEU A 242 -4.46 29.82 15.55
C LEU A 242 -5.71 29.43 14.78
N SER A 243 -6.42 30.41 14.22
CA SER A 243 -7.69 30.14 13.55
C SER A 243 -7.93 31.02 12.32
N ILE A 244 -8.56 30.41 11.33
CA ILE A 244 -9.24 31.11 10.23
C ILE A 244 -10.73 30.79 10.30
N PHE A 245 -11.56 31.46 9.50
CA PHE A 245 -12.99 31.20 9.44
C PHE A 245 -13.44 30.88 8.01
N GLY A 246 -14.24 29.81 7.86
CA GLY A 246 -14.76 29.35 6.57
C GLY A 246 -13.73 28.57 5.74
N ALA A 247 -13.90 27.25 5.68
CA ALA A 247 -13.13 26.37 4.80
C ALA A 247 -14.00 25.20 4.32
N GLN A 248 -13.63 24.58 3.21
CA GLN A 248 -14.30 23.40 2.67
C GLN A 248 -13.25 22.43 2.12
N MET A 249 -13.50 21.13 2.27
CA MET A 249 -12.70 20.05 1.70
C MET A 249 -13.61 19.04 1.01
N ARG A 250 -13.06 18.28 0.06
CA ARG A 250 -13.77 17.22 -0.68
C ARG A 250 -12.97 15.92 -0.65
N PHE A 251 -13.66 14.80 -0.42
CA PHE A 251 -13.06 13.46 -0.37
C PHE A 251 -13.93 12.47 -1.15
N SER A 252 -13.33 11.65 -2.01
CA SER A 252 -14.07 10.64 -2.78
C SER A 252 -14.23 9.35 -1.96
N LEU A 253 -15.47 8.84 -1.90
CA LEU A 253 -15.81 7.55 -1.27
C LEU A 253 -16.10 6.45 -2.31
N ARG A 254 -15.91 6.74 -3.60
CA ARG A 254 -16.16 5.78 -4.69
C ARG A 254 -15.20 4.60 -4.58
N ASN A 255 -15.66 3.42 -5.02
CA ASN A 255 -14.83 2.22 -5.16
C ASN A 255 -14.06 1.86 -3.88
N ASN A 256 -14.74 1.92 -2.73
CA ASN A 256 -14.21 1.55 -1.42
C ASN A 256 -13.01 2.37 -0.93
N ARG A 257 -12.78 3.58 -1.46
CA ARG A 257 -11.79 4.51 -0.90
C ARG A 257 -12.28 5.04 0.44
N LEU A 258 -11.39 5.01 1.43
CA LEU A 258 -11.61 5.58 2.75
C LEU A 258 -10.59 6.71 2.99
N PRO A 259 -11.00 7.97 3.21
CA PRO A 259 -10.10 9.11 3.32
C PRO A 259 -9.43 9.19 4.70
N LEU A 260 -8.75 8.12 5.12
CA LEU A 260 -7.84 8.16 6.27
C LEU A 260 -6.55 8.85 5.83
N LEU A 261 -6.22 9.95 6.50
CA LEU A 261 -4.98 10.71 6.23
C LEU A 261 -3.76 9.81 6.42
N THR A 262 -2.75 9.99 5.56
CA THR A 262 -1.55 9.14 5.48
C THR A 262 -0.33 9.80 6.14
N THR A 263 -0.27 11.13 6.14
CA THR A 263 0.80 11.94 6.76
C THR A 263 0.82 11.83 8.29
N LYS A 264 -0.32 11.48 8.90
CA LYS A 264 -0.44 11.19 10.32
C LYS A 264 -1.46 10.06 10.53
N ARG A 265 -1.06 8.99 11.21
CA ARG A 265 -1.94 7.84 11.47
C ARG A 265 -3.18 8.27 12.25
N VAL A 266 -4.36 8.05 11.66
CA VAL A 266 -5.67 8.23 12.31
C VAL A 266 -6.02 7.00 13.15
N PHE A 267 -6.65 7.21 14.32
CA PHE A 267 -7.10 6.13 15.21
C PHE A 267 -8.42 5.51 14.71
N TRP A 268 -8.33 4.75 13.61
CA TRP A 268 -9.50 4.16 12.93
C TRP A 268 -10.41 3.34 13.86
N ARG A 269 -9.83 2.56 14.78
CA ARG A 269 -10.62 1.75 15.72
C ARG A 269 -11.51 2.63 16.60
N GLY A 270 -10.99 3.75 17.10
CA GLY A 270 -11.77 4.74 17.86
C GLY A 270 -12.88 5.34 17.02
N VAL A 271 -12.56 5.83 15.82
CA VAL A 271 -13.54 6.41 14.87
C VAL A 271 -14.69 5.43 14.57
N CYS A 272 -14.37 4.17 14.30
CA CYS A 272 -15.36 3.15 13.96
C CYS A 272 -16.27 2.83 15.16
N GLU A 273 -15.69 2.58 16.34
CA GLU A 273 -16.46 2.27 17.55
C GLU A 273 -17.38 3.42 17.96
N GLU A 274 -16.88 4.66 17.90
CA GLU A 274 -17.63 5.87 18.21
C GLU A 274 -18.77 6.12 17.19
N LEU A 275 -18.51 6.01 15.89
CA LEU A 275 -19.57 6.19 14.90
C LEU A 275 -20.68 5.14 15.04
N LEU A 276 -20.31 3.89 15.33
CA LEU A 276 -21.31 2.86 15.61
C LEU A 276 -22.07 3.13 16.92
N TRP A 277 -21.43 3.74 17.91
CA TRP A 277 -22.06 4.21 19.15
C TRP A 277 -23.06 5.33 18.89
N PHE A 278 -22.70 6.33 18.07
CA PHE A 278 -23.63 7.40 17.65
C PHE A 278 -24.86 6.83 16.91
N LEU A 279 -24.65 5.92 15.96
CA LEU A 279 -25.75 5.33 15.18
C LEU A 279 -26.74 4.51 16.01
N ARG A 280 -26.31 4.01 17.18
CA ARG A 280 -27.18 3.33 18.15
C ARG A 280 -27.91 4.30 19.09
N GLY A 281 -27.65 5.60 19.00
CA GLY A 281 -28.22 6.61 19.90
C GLY A 281 -27.75 6.44 21.35
N GLU A 282 -26.53 5.95 21.54
CA GLU A 282 -25.97 5.71 22.86
C GLU A 282 -25.54 7.03 23.51
N THR A 283 -25.65 7.13 24.83
CA THR A 283 -25.21 8.29 25.62
C THR A 283 -24.17 7.93 26.68
N TYR A 284 -24.01 6.63 26.96
CA TYR A 284 -23.09 6.13 27.98
C TYR A 284 -21.70 5.86 27.38
N ALA A 285 -20.76 6.76 27.67
CA ALA A 285 -19.39 6.74 27.14
C ALA A 285 -18.55 5.56 27.67
N LYS A 286 -18.93 4.96 28.80
CA LYS A 286 -18.23 3.78 29.34
C LYS A 286 -18.22 2.60 28.36
N LYS A 287 -19.23 2.48 27.49
CA LYS A 287 -19.27 1.49 26.41
C LYS A 287 -18.09 1.62 25.43
N LEU A 288 -17.52 2.82 25.29
CA LEU A 288 -16.33 3.07 24.48
C LEU A 288 -15.05 2.77 25.27
N SER A 289 -14.94 3.25 26.51
CA SER A 289 -13.74 3.04 27.34
C SER A 289 -13.54 1.58 27.72
N ASP A 290 -14.60 0.79 27.92
CA ASP A 290 -14.54 -0.67 28.12
C ASP A 290 -14.00 -1.40 26.87
N LYS A 291 -14.11 -0.78 25.69
CA LYS A 291 -13.47 -1.25 24.45
C LYS A 291 -12.07 -0.63 24.26
N GLY A 292 -11.52 0.08 25.24
CA GLY A 292 -10.25 0.78 25.16
C GLY A 292 -10.28 2.02 24.26
N VAL A 293 -11.44 2.68 24.11
CA VAL A 293 -11.59 3.95 23.39
C VAL A 293 -11.90 5.05 24.40
N HIS A 294 -10.88 5.84 24.75
CA HIS A 294 -10.89 6.78 25.88
C HIS A 294 -11.14 8.24 25.47
N ILE A 295 -11.72 8.47 24.28
CA ILE A 295 -11.83 9.83 23.70
C ILE A 295 -12.87 10.72 24.43
N TRP A 296 -13.76 10.13 25.22
CA TRP A 296 -14.79 10.83 26.01
C TRP A 296 -14.49 10.85 27.52
N ASP A 297 -13.39 10.24 27.99
CA ASP A 297 -13.12 10.05 29.42
C ASP A 297 -13.07 11.38 30.19
N ASP A 298 -12.36 12.38 29.65
CA ASP A 298 -12.25 13.69 30.30
C ASP A 298 -13.62 14.38 30.42
N ASN A 299 -14.46 14.27 29.37
CA ASN A 299 -15.79 14.87 29.34
C ASN A 299 -16.87 14.06 30.06
N GLY A 300 -16.61 12.80 30.38
CA GLY A 300 -17.49 11.92 31.15
C GLY A 300 -17.14 11.85 32.64
N SER A 301 -15.98 12.38 33.06
CA SER A 301 -15.54 12.34 34.46
C SER A 301 -16.51 13.06 35.41
N ARG A 302 -16.61 12.57 36.66
CA ARG A 302 -17.45 13.20 37.71
C ARG A 302 -17.18 14.69 37.85
N ALA A 303 -15.90 15.07 37.89
CA ALA A 303 -15.48 16.47 38.03
C ALA A 303 -15.95 17.35 36.86
N PHE A 304 -15.90 16.85 35.62
CA PHE A 304 -16.37 17.60 34.46
C PHE A 304 -17.90 17.74 34.47
N LEU A 305 -18.63 16.66 34.77
CA LEU A 305 -20.10 16.68 34.86
C LEU A 305 -20.58 17.69 35.92
N ASP A 306 -19.96 17.69 37.10
CA ASP A 306 -20.26 18.66 38.18
C ASP A 306 -19.98 20.10 37.73
N SER A 307 -18.89 20.34 37.01
CA SER A 307 -18.57 21.67 36.47
C SER A 307 -19.60 22.20 35.46
N ARG A 308 -20.42 21.30 34.89
CA ARG A 308 -21.52 21.61 33.97
C ARG A 308 -22.89 21.65 34.65
N GLY A 309 -22.96 21.41 35.96
CA GLY A 309 -24.21 21.34 36.71
C GLY A 309 -24.99 20.03 36.52
N LEU A 310 -24.33 18.98 36.03
CA LEU A 310 -24.92 17.65 35.78
C LEU A 310 -24.68 16.70 36.97
N THR A 311 -25.05 17.15 38.17
CA THR A 311 -24.79 16.41 39.43
C THR A 311 -25.51 15.06 39.49
N GLU A 312 -26.68 14.97 38.84
CA GLU A 312 -27.54 13.78 38.87
C GLU A 312 -27.15 12.69 37.87
N TYR A 313 -26.26 12.99 36.92
CA TYR A 313 -25.83 12.01 35.92
C TYR A 313 -24.78 11.08 36.51
N GLU A 314 -24.87 9.80 36.17
CA GLU A 314 -23.80 8.85 36.50
C GLU A 314 -22.50 9.23 35.77
N GLU A 315 -21.36 8.86 36.35
CA GLU A 315 -20.08 9.08 35.66
C GLU A 315 -20.06 8.34 34.31
N MET A 316 -19.57 9.00 33.27
CA MET A 316 -19.62 8.59 31.86
C MET A 316 -21.01 8.64 31.19
N ASP A 317 -22.09 9.04 31.87
CA ASP A 317 -23.34 9.40 31.21
C ASP A 317 -23.26 10.84 30.68
N LEU A 318 -23.22 10.98 29.36
CA LEU A 318 -23.06 12.28 28.69
C LEU A 318 -24.39 13.03 28.55
N GLY A 319 -25.52 12.40 28.88
CA GLY A 319 -26.84 12.93 28.55
C GLY A 319 -27.13 12.94 27.04
N PRO A 320 -28.09 13.75 26.55
CA PRO A 320 -28.56 13.73 25.17
C PRO A 320 -27.62 14.50 24.23
N VAL A 321 -26.39 14.01 24.08
CA VAL A 321 -25.39 14.53 23.13
C VAL A 321 -25.73 14.28 21.67
#